data_AF-A0AA35U1I3-F1
#
_entry.id   AF-A0AA35U1I3-F1
#
_cell.length_a   1.000
_cell.length_b   1.000
_cell.length_c   1.000
_cell.angle_alpha   90.00
_cell.angle_beta   90.00
_cell.angle_gamma   90.00
#
_symmetry.space_group_name_H-M   'P 1'
#
loop_
_entity.id
_entity.type
_entity.pdbx_description
1 polymer ?
#
loop_
_entity_poly.entity_id
_entity_poly.type
_entity_poly.pdbx_seq_one_letter_code
_entity_poly.pdbx_strand_id
1 'polypeptide(L)'
;MSRTVVGIDVGGTFTDIAVLEDGRLSVHKLPSTPADPSLGITRGIEDTGVNIPDADFVHGSTVATNALLEGKGGRTALITTLGFEDVLEIGRQNRADLYDLNMERPAPLAPWELRFGLPERIDYTGAILEDLTPESVQALLTLLERAQVGRRRGFVPVFLPEPRA
;
A
#
# COMPACT_ATOMS: atom_id res chain seq x y z
N MET A 1 9.62 28.35 24.44
CA MET A 1 9.09 28.50 23.06
C MET A 1 7.72 27.87 23.07
N SER A 2 6.70 28.62 22.63
CA SER A 2 5.39 28.04 22.34
C SER A 2 5.59 26.98 21.26
N ARG A 3 5.04 25.78 21.47
CA ARG A 3 5.16 24.69 20.52
C ARG A 3 3.88 24.69 19.68
N THR A 4 4.03 24.93 18.38
CA THR A 4 2.91 24.90 17.43
C THR A 4 2.87 23.54 16.76
N VAL A 5 1.72 22.87 16.82
CA VAL A 5 1.50 21.56 16.17
C VAL A 5 0.38 21.69 15.15
N VAL A 6 0.63 21.26 13.93
CA VAL A 6 -0.31 21.28 12.81
C VAL A 6 -0.67 19.85 12.43
N GLY A 7 -1.87 19.41 12.80
CA GLY A 7 -2.48 18.17 12.34
C GLY A 7 -3.17 18.38 11.00
N ILE A 8 -2.92 17.50 10.05
CA ILE A 8 -3.52 17.53 8.71
C ILE A 8 -4.20 16.17 8.50
N ASP A 9 -5.48 16.16 8.16
CA ASP A 9 -6.19 14.96 7.72
C ASP A 9 -6.75 15.15 6.32
N VAL A 10 -6.22 14.40 5.35
CA VAL A 10 -6.70 14.45 3.97
C VAL A 10 -7.74 13.37 3.74
N GLY A 11 -8.99 13.81 3.61
CA GLY A 11 -10.13 13.02 3.19
C GLY A 11 -10.36 13.03 1.67
N GLY A 12 -11.39 12.32 1.23
CA GLY A 12 -11.84 12.33 -0.17
C GLY A 12 -12.64 13.58 -0.55
N THR A 13 -13.34 14.20 0.41
CA THR A 13 -14.20 15.37 0.18
C THR A 13 -13.59 16.64 0.76
N PHE A 14 -13.06 16.56 1.98
CA PHE A 14 -12.44 17.68 2.67
C PHE A 14 -11.05 17.30 3.19
N THR A 15 -10.19 18.30 3.25
CA THR A 15 -8.97 18.30 4.04
C THR A 15 -9.27 19.07 5.32
N ASP A 16 -8.89 18.50 6.45
CA ASP A 16 -9.02 19.08 7.77
C ASP A 16 -7.64 19.48 8.29
N ILE A 17 -7.51 20.69 8.83
CA ILE A 17 -6.26 21.20 9.41
C ILE A 17 -6.56 21.68 10.83
N ALA A 18 -5.87 21.09 11.79
CA ALA A 18 -5.95 21.43 13.21
C ALA A 18 -4.63 22.08 13.64
N VAL A 19 -4.68 23.31 14.12
CA VAL A 19 -3.53 24.03 14.65
C VAL A 19 -3.66 24.14 16.17
N LEU A 20 -2.70 23.58 16.89
CA LEU A 20 -2.56 23.69 18.33
C LEU A 20 -1.38 24.61 18.65
N GLU A 21 -1.65 25.78 19.20
CA GLU A 21 -0.65 26.77 19.58
C GLU A 21 -0.97 27.29 20.98
N ASP A 22 -0.02 27.21 21.90
CA ASP A 22 -0.18 27.66 23.30
C ASP A 22 -1.44 27.10 24.00
N GLY A 23 -1.77 25.84 23.71
CA GLY A 23 -2.95 25.17 24.27
C GLY A 23 -4.27 25.59 23.62
N ARG A 24 -4.26 26.49 22.62
CA ARG A 24 -5.43 26.89 21.85
C ARG A 24 -5.49 26.08 20.56
N LEU A 25 -6.64 25.44 20.32
CA LEU A 25 -6.92 24.68 19.11
C LEU A 25 -7.78 25.52 18.16
N SER A 26 -7.36 25.64 16.91
CA SER A 26 -8.20 26.13 15.80
C SER A 26 -8.25 25.11 14.68
N VAL A 27 -9.39 25.02 14.01
CA VAL A 27 -9.60 24.06 12.91
C VAL A 27 -9.99 24.82 11.65
N HIS A 28 -9.37 24.46 10.54
CA HIS A 28 -9.70 24.91 9.20
C HIS A 28 -10.10 23.71 8.35
N LYS A 29 -11.20 23.85 7.60
CA LYS A 29 -11.70 22.82 6.70
C LYS A 29 -11.82 23.42 5.30
N LEU A 30 -11.26 22.73 4.33
CA LEU A 30 -11.35 23.12 2.92
C LEU A 30 -11.63 21.89 2.04
N PRO A 31 -12.23 22.08 0.85
CA PRO A 31 -12.43 20.98 -0.09
C PRO A 31 -11.11 20.28 -0.44
N SER A 32 -11.12 18.96 -0.51
CA SER A 32 -9.96 18.17 -0.95
C SER A 32 -9.64 18.48 -2.40
N THR A 33 -8.37 18.23 -2.78
CA THR A 33 -7.93 18.26 -4.19
C THR A 33 -7.50 16.85 -4.60
N PRO A 34 -8.43 15.94 -4.99
CA PRO A 34 -8.09 14.52 -5.18
C PRO A 34 -7.05 14.26 -6.26
N ALA A 35 -6.97 15.12 -7.28
CA ALA A 35 -5.97 15.01 -8.34
C ALA A 35 -4.55 15.32 -7.86
N ASP A 36 -4.42 16.18 -6.85
CA ASP A 36 -3.15 16.51 -6.19
C ASP A 36 -3.41 17.01 -4.75
N PRO A 37 -3.40 16.09 -3.76
CA PRO A 37 -3.66 16.43 -2.37
C PRO A 37 -2.72 17.50 -1.81
N SER A 38 -1.50 17.59 -2.34
CA SER A 38 -0.47 18.55 -1.90
C SER A 38 -0.98 19.99 -2.02
N LEU A 39 -1.73 20.30 -3.08
CA LEU A 39 -2.31 21.64 -3.28
C LEU A 39 -3.34 21.99 -2.21
N GLY A 40 -4.17 21.03 -1.82
CA GLY A 40 -5.16 21.23 -0.75
C GLY A 40 -4.49 21.44 0.61
N ILE A 41 -3.41 20.70 0.89
CA ILE A 41 -2.63 20.87 2.11
C ILE A 41 -1.98 22.26 2.16
N THR A 42 -1.24 22.65 1.11
CA THR A 42 -0.51 23.92 1.08
C THR A 42 -1.46 25.11 1.23
N ARG A 43 -2.56 25.15 0.47
CA ARG A 43 -3.57 26.22 0.59
C ARG A 43 -4.18 26.27 1.98
N GLY A 44 -4.53 25.12 2.54
CA GLY A 44 -5.14 25.08 3.86
C GLY A 44 -4.18 25.56 4.95
N ILE A 45 -2.88 25.26 4.85
CA ILE A 45 -1.86 25.79 5.77
C ILE A 45 -1.76 27.31 5.62
N GLU A 46 -1.68 27.83 4.39
CA GLU A 46 -1.65 29.27 4.10
C GLU A 46 -2.85 29.99 4.72
N ASP A 47 -4.07 29.45 4.58
CA ASP A 47 -5.30 30.01 5.13
C ASP A 47 -5.29 30.11 6.67
N THR A 48 -4.54 29.23 7.36
CA THR A 48 -4.43 29.26 8.82
C THR A 48 -3.54 30.39 9.35
N GLY A 49 -2.67 30.94 8.51
CA GLY A 49 -1.69 31.96 8.90
C GLY A 49 -0.60 31.47 9.85
N VAL A 50 -0.44 30.16 10.02
CA VAL A 50 0.57 29.58 10.93
C VAL A 50 1.99 29.83 10.43
N ASN A 51 2.91 30.13 11.34
CA ASN A 51 4.33 30.24 11.00
C ASN A 51 4.96 28.85 10.82
N ILE A 52 5.19 28.44 9.57
CA ILE A 52 5.63 27.08 9.20
C ILE A 52 7.00 26.66 9.79
N PRO A 53 8.06 27.51 9.80
CA PRO A 53 9.40 27.09 10.24
C PRO A 53 9.48 26.60 11.69
N ASP A 54 8.56 27.02 12.55
CA ASP A 54 8.55 26.71 13.99
C ASP A 54 7.45 25.70 14.37
N ALA A 55 6.78 25.09 13.39
CA ALA A 55 5.66 24.18 13.59
C ALA A 55 6.04 22.70 13.37
N ASP A 56 5.53 21.83 14.22
CA ASP A 56 5.56 20.38 14.00
C ASP A 56 4.34 19.95 13.17
N PHE A 57 4.54 19.07 12.19
CA PHE A 57 3.47 18.59 11.34
C PHE A 57 3.15 17.12 11.61
N VAL A 58 1.86 16.82 11.75
CA VAL A 58 1.33 15.45 11.82
C VAL A 58 0.36 15.26 10.66
N HIS A 59 0.69 14.36 9.75
CA HIS A 59 -0.13 14.12 8.55
C HIS A 59 -0.84 12.77 8.65
N GLY A 60 -2.16 12.80 8.58
CA GLY A 60 -3.05 11.68 8.34
C GLY A 60 -3.69 11.80 6.96
N SER A 61 -4.00 10.66 6.36
CA SER A 61 -4.78 10.62 5.13
C SER A 61 -5.56 9.32 5.05
N THR A 62 -6.78 9.41 4.52
CA THR A 62 -7.63 8.26 4.20
C THR A 62 -7.53 7.84 2.73
N VAL A 63 -6.71 8.52 1.92
CA VAL A 63 -6.56 8.27 0.48
C VAL A 63 -6.10 6.83 0.21
N ALA A 64 -5.12 6.33 0.97
CA ALA A 64 -4.60 4.97 0.78
C ALA A 64 -5.65 3.89 1.10
N THR A 65 -6.36 4.05 2.21
CA THR A 65 -7.42 3.11 2.64
C THR A 65 -8.57 3.10 1.64
N ASN A 66 -9.01 4.27 1.17
CA ASN A 66 -10.06 4.36 0.16
C ASN A 66 -9.61 3.77 -1.17
N ALA A 67 -8.38 4.01 -1.60
CA ALA A 67 -7.83 3.39 -2.81
C ALA A 67 -7.82 1.85 -2.72
N LEU A 68 -7.56 1.28 -1.54
CA LEU A 68 -7.64 -0.16 -1.30
C LEU A 68 -9.09 -0.67 -1.37
N LEU A 69 -10.02 -0.01 -0.67
CA LEU A 69 -11.43 -0.40 -0.64
C LEU A 69 -12.12 -0.29 -2.01
N GLU A 70 -11.74 0.71 -2.81
CA GLU A 70 -12.28 0.95 -4.15
C GLU A 70 -11.51 0.20 -5.25
N GLY A 71 -10.47 -0.56 -4.90
CA GLY A 71 -9.63 -1.25 -5.87
C GLY A 71 -8.87 -0.33 -6.83
N LYS A 72 -8.67 0.94 -6.48
CA LYS A 72 -8.00 1.97 -7.30
C LYS A 72 -6.47 1.98 -7.13
N GLY A 73 -5.89 0.81 -6.85
CA GLY A 73 -4.45 0.64 -6.69
C GLY A 73 -3.67 0.71 -8.00
N GLY A 74 -2.35 0.64 -7.88
CA GLY A 74 -1.48 0.37 -9.03
C GLY A 74 -1.71 -1.04 -9.57
N ARG A 75 -1.40 -1.25 -10.85
CA ARG A 75 -1.31 -2.61 -11.41
C ARG A 75 -0.11 -3.29 -10.76
N THR A 76 -0.35 -4.34 -9.99
CA THR A 76 0.64 -5.00 -9.14
C THR A 76 0.75 -6.47 -9.50
N ALA A 77 1.99 -6.97 -9.57
CA ALA A 77 2.29 -8.39 -9.66
C ALA A 77 2.70 -8.96 -8.31
N LEU A 78 2.33 -10.22 -8.08
CA LEU A 78 2.84 -11.05 -7.01
C LEU A 78 3.96 -11.93 -7.57
N ILE A 79 5.13 -11.89 -6.93
CA ILE A 79 6.23 -12.81 -7.26
C ILE A 79 6.37 -13.75 -6.08
N THR A 80 6.27 -15.05 -6.33
CA THR A 80 6.42 -16.09 -5.32
C THR A 80 7.49 -17.07 -5.72
N THR A 81 7.90 -17.89 -4.76
CA THR A 81 8.52 -19.16 -5.05
C THR A 81 7.64 -20.00 -5.99
N LEU A 82 8.28 -20.67 -6.96
CA LEU A 82 7.63 -21.52 -7.94
C LEU A 82 6.76 -22.57 -7.23
N GLY A 83 5.50 -22.67 -7.66
CA GLY A 83 4.47 -23.53 -7.06
C GLY A 83 3.64 -22.89 -5.95
N PHE A 84 3.89 -21.61 -5.60
CA PHE A 84 3.17 -20.88 -4.56
C PHE A 84 2.37 -19.67 -5.08
N GLU A 85 2.17 -19.58 -6.39
CA GLU A 85 1.52 -18.46 -7.07
C GLU A 85 0.08 -18.23 -6.57
N ASP A 86 -0.59 -19.29 -6.16
CA ASP A 86 -1.98 -19.26 -5.69
C ASP A 86 -2.15 -18.91 -4.20
N VAL A 87 -1.09 -18.48 -3.52
CA VAL A 87 -1.14 -18.14 -2.08
C VAL A 87 -2.21 -17.08 -1.75
N LEU A 88 -2.46 -16.12 -2.64
CA LEU A 88 -3.54 -15.13 -2.46
C LEU A 88 -4.94 -15.71 -2.69
N GLU A 89 -5.07 -16.70 -3.58
CA GLU A 89 -6.34 -17.35 -3.89
C GLU A 89 -6.76 -18.29 -2.76
N ILE A 90 -5.79 -19.05 -2.24
CA ILE A 90 -5.96 -19.94 -1.09
C ILE A 90 -6.20 -19.11 0.18
N GLY A 91 -5.48 -17.98 0.32
CA GLY A 91 -5.55 -17.13 1.50
C GLY A 91 -5.21 -17.91 2.79
N ARG A 92 -5.79 -17.47 3.91
CA ARG A 92 -5.62 -18.15 5.21
C ARG A 92 -6.84 -18.96 5.63
N GLN A 93 -7.80 -19.16 4.73
CA GLN A 93 -9.09 -19.79 5.03
C GLN A 93 -9.87 -19.08 6.16
N ASN A 94 -9.56 -17.81 6.45
CA ASN A 94 -10.30 -16.98 7.39
C ASN A 94 -11.69 -16.72 6.79
N ARG A 95 -12.75 -17.15 7.48
CA ARG A 95 -14.14 -16.90 7.08
C ARG A 95 -14.75 -15.87 8.02
N ALA A 96 -15.27 -14.79 7.46
CA ALA A 96 -16.02 -13.79 8.25
C ALA A 96 -17.29 -14.43 8.81
N ASP A 97 -18.02 -15.15 7.95
CA ASP A 97 -19.22 -15.90 8.30
C ASP A 97 -18.96 -17.41 8.16
N LEU A 98 -18.63 -18.06 9.28
CA LEU A 98 -18.16 -19.47 9.29
C LEU A 98 -19.11 -20.46 8.60
N TYR A 99 -20.42 -20.19 8.65
CA TYR A 99 -21.48 -21.09 8.18
C TYR A 99 -22.09 -20.68 6.83
N ASP A 100 -21.63 -19.61 6.21
CA ASP A 100 -22.07 -19.27 4.86
C ASP A 100 -21.27 -20.08 3.83
N LEU A 101 -21.93 -21.07 3.21
CA LEU A 101 -21.33 -21.92 2.17
C LEU A 101 -21.25 -21.21 0.81
N ASN A 102 -21.98 -20.11 0.64
CA ASN A 102 -22.02 -19.32 -0.60
C ASN A 102 -21.21 -18.02 -0.50
N MET A 103 -20.36 -17.88 0.53
CA MET A 103 -19.56 -16.68 0.75
C MET A 103 -18.70 -16.36 -0.48
N GLU A 104 -18.90 -15.17 -1.04
CA GLU A 104 -18.03 -14.64 -2.08
C GLU A 104 -16.76 -14.04 -1.45
N ARG A 105 -15.59 -14.50 -1.90
CA ARG A 105 -14.32 -13.92 -1.46
C ARG A 105 -14.05 -12.62 -2.20
N PRO A 106 -13.48 -11.60 -1.54
CA PRO A 106 -12.97 -10.42 -2.22
C PRO A 106 -11.96 -10.82 -3.31
N ALA A 107 -11.99 -10.13 -4.43
CA ALA A 107 -11.01 -10.33 -5.48
C ALA A 107 -9.59 -10.05 -4.95
N PRO A 108 -8.59 -10.89 -5.27
CA PRO A 108 -7.23 -10.73 -4.80
C PRO A 108 -6.56 -9.51 -5.43
N LEU A 109 -5.66 -8.86 -4.67
CA LEU A 109 -4.95 -7.65 -5.13
C LEU A 109 -4.11 -7.87 -6.40
N ALA A 110 -3.60 -9.09 -6.58
CA ALA A 110 -2.99 -9.54 -7.82
C ALA A 110 -3.88 -10.63 -8.45
N PRO A 111 -4.49 -10.37 -9.63
CA PRO A 111 -5.21 -11.41 -10.37
C PRO A 111 -4.25 -12.48 -10.88
N TRP A 112 -4.76 -13.67 -11.23
CA TRP A 112 -3.95 -14.85 -11.53
C TRP A 112 -2.94 -14.63 -12.67
N GLU A 113 -3.26 -13.79 -13.66
CA GLU A 113 -2.36 -13.46 -14.78
C GLU A 113 -1.16 -12.60 -14.36
N LEU A 114 -1.19 -12.03 -13.15
CA LEU A 114 -0.14 -11.19 -12.57
C LEU A 114 0.57 -11.88 -11.40
N ARG A 115 0.50 -13.21 -11.32
CA ARG A 115 1.21 -14.01 -10.33
C ARG A 115 2.29 -14.81 -11.05
N PHE A 116 3.52 -14.71 -10.57
CA PHE A 116 4.67 -15.31 -11.22
C PHE A 116 5.48 -16.11 -10.20
N GLY A 117 5.65 -17.40 -10.48
CA GLY A 117 6.57 -18.25 -9.75
C GLY A 117 7.99 -18.08 -10.27
N LEU A 118 8.93 -17.94 -9.35
CA LEU A 118 10.35 -17.83 -9.63
C LEU A 118 11.03 -19.11 -9.08
N PRO A 119 11.93 -19.74 -9.87
CA PRO A 119 12.63 -20.95 -9.46
C PRO A 119 13.74 -20.56 -8.48
N GLU A 120 13.36 -20.51 -7.21
CA GLU A 120 14.26 -20.40 -6.07
C GLU A 120 13.67 -21.17 -4.87
N ARG A 121 14.50 -21.51 -3.90
CA ARG A 121 14.07 -22.19 -2.69
C ARG A 121 15.01 -21.93 -1.53
N ILE A 122 14.44 -21.58 -0.39
CA ILE A 122 15.12 -21.53 0.89
C ILE A 122 14.43 -22.45 1.89
N ASP A 123 15.16 -23.02 2.83
CA ASP A 123 14.56 -23.76 3.94
C ASP A 123 14.22 -22.84 5.13
N TYR A 124 13.58 -23.40 6.16
CA TYR A 124 13.22 -22.69 7.38
C TYR A 124 14.42 -22.15 8.19
N THR A 125 15.63 -22.63 7.94
CA THR A 125 16.88 -22.15 8.55
C THR A 125 17.51 -20.99 7.76
N GLY A 126 16.99 -20.72 6.57
CA GLY A 126 17.54 -19.77 5.61
C GLY A 126 18.61 -20.37 4.69
N ALA A 127 18.79 -21.69 4.70
CA ALA A 127 19.69 -22.36 3.76
C ALA A 127 19.09 -22.35 2.36
N ILE A 128 19.91 -22.00 1.36
CA ILE A 128 19.50 -22.00 -0.05
C ILE A 128 19.47 -23.45 -0.54
N LEU A 129 18.30 -23.93 -0.94
CA LEU A 129 18.09 -25.24 -1.55
C LEU A 129 18.12 -25.16 -3.09
N GLU A 130 17.60 -24.06 -3.63
CA GLU A 130 17.66 -23.71 -5.05
C GLU A 130 17.94 -22.21 -5.14
N ASP A 131 19.05 -21.84 -5.76
CA ASP A 131 19.49 -20.45 -5.80
C ASP A 131 18.80 -19.67 -6.92
N LEU A 132 18.65 -18.37 -6.70
CA LEU A 132 18.08 -17.47 -7.68
C LEU A 132 19.10 -17.17 -8.78
N THR A 133 18.76 -17.50 -10.03
CA THR A 133 19.64 -17.28 -11.17
C THR A 133 19.41 -15.95 -11.89
N PRO A 134 20.44 -15.31 -12.46
CA PRO A 134 20.27 -14.13 -13.30
C PRO A 134 19.30 -14.36 -14.47
N GLU A 135 19.29 -15.57 -15.04
CA GLU A 135 18.43 -15.96 -16.15
C GLU A 135 16.95 -15.98 -15.74
N SER A 136 16.64 -16.51 -14.56
CA SER A 136 15.25 -16.55 -14.07
C SER A 136 14.72 -15.16 -13.76
N VAL A 137 15.56 -14.29 -13.18
CA VAL A 137 15.25 -12.87 -12.95
C VAL A 137 14.99 -12.16 -14.29
N GLN A 138 15.84 -12.38 -15.30
CA GLN A 138 15.68 -11.73 -16.59
C GLN A 138 14.39 -12.19 -17.32
N ALA A 139 14.05 -13.47 -17.20
CA ALA A 139 12.78 -14.00 -17.71
C ALA A 139 11.59 -13.34 -17.01
N LEU A 140 11.63 -13.22 -15.68
CA LEU A 140 10.59 -12.54 -14.90
C LEU A 140 10.44 -11.06 -15.31
N LEU A 141 11.53 -10.31 -15.43
CA LEU A 141 11.49 -8.92 -15.88
C LEU A 141 10.81 -8.77 -17.24
N THR A 142 11.08 -9.70 -18.16
CA THR A 142 10.43 -9.74 -19.48
C THR A 142 8.91 -9.98 -19.36
N LEU A 143 8.49 -10.88 -18.47
CA LEU A 143 7.08 -11.13 -18.18
C LEU A 143 6.39 -9.92 -17.56
N LEU A 144 7.03 -9.26 -16.60
CA LEU A 144 6.52 -8.05 -15.95
C LEU A 144 6.35 -6.90 -16.94
N GLU A 145 7.31 -6.70 -17.86
CA GLU A 145 7.21 -5.68 -18.90
C GLU A 145 6.03 -5.96 -19.85
N ARG A 146 5.87 -7.21 -20.30
CA ARG A 146 4.71 -7.62 -21.14
C ARG A 146 3.39 -7.43 -20.41
N ALA A 147 3.37 -7.74 -19.12
CA ALA A 147 2.25 -7.51 -18.22
C ALA A 147 2.07 -6.03 -17.84
N GLN A 148 2.91 -5.11 -18.35
CA GLN A 148 2.88 -3.67 -18.06
C GLN A 148 2.87 -3.35 -16.55
N VAL A 149 3.56 -4.18 -15.76
CA VAL A 149 3.85 -3.95 -14.36
C VAL A 149 5.23 -3.28 -14.29
N GLY A 150 5.41 -2.22 -13.49
CA GLY A 150 6.75 -1.68 -13.21
C GLY A 150 7.18 -0.36 -13.87
N ARG A 151 6.44 0.26 -14.81
CA ARG A 151 6.90 1.57 -15.36
C ARG A 151 6.78 2.74 -14.38
N ARG A 152 5.90 2.65 -13.36
CA ARG A 152 5.78 3.54 -12.17
C ARG A 152 5.00 2.87 -11.02
N ARG A 153 4.84 1.55 -11.03
CA ARG A 153 3.84 0.83 -10.21
C ARG A 153 4.47 -0.48 -9.72
N GLY A 154 4.56 -0.63 -8.41
CA GLY A 154 5.42 -1.60 -7.72
C GLY A 154 5.05 -3.08 -7.91
N PHE A 155 5.98 -3.95 -7.52
CA PHE A 155 5.80 -5.38 -7.36
C PHE A 155 6.12 -5.78 -5.92
N VAL A 156 5.56 -6.89 -5.45
CA VAL A 156 5.81 -7.41 -4.10
C VAL A 156 6.43 -8.80 -4.21
N PRO A 157 7.72 -8.96 -3.89
CA PRO A 157 8.35 -10.28 -3.82
C PRO A 157 7.98 -10.97 -2.49
N VAL A 158 7.58 -12.24 -2.56
CA VAL A 158 7.23 -13.08 -1.43
C VAL A 158 7.97 -14.41 -1.55
N PHE A 159 9.05 -14.58 -0.78
CA PHE A 159 9.80 -15.83 -0.72
C PHE A 159 9.25 -16.70 0.41
N LEU A 160 8.91 -17.96 0.11
CA LEU A 160 8.33 -18.87 1.08
C LEU A 160 9.33 -19.98 1.43
N PRO A 161 9.64 -20.18 2.73
CA PRO A 161 10.54 -21.23 3.14
C PRO A 161 9.88 -22.61 3.03
N GLU A 162 10.70 -23.64 2.78
CA GLU A 162 10.24 -25.03 2.93
C GLU A 162 9.75 -25.28 4.38
N PRO A 163 8.55 -25.85 4.55
CA PRO A 163 8.06 -26.22 5.87
C PRO A 163 8.92 -27.31 6.50
N ARG A 164 9.00 -27.29 7.84
CA ARG A 164 9.68 -28.33 8.61
C ARG A 164 8.86 -29.62 8.53
N ALA A 165 9.52 -30.73 8.21
CA ALA A 165 8.96 -32.08 8.39
C ALA A 165 8.78 -32.42 9.88
#